data_AF-A0AAN7VJR0-F1
#
_entry.id   AF-A0AAN7VJR0-F1
#
_cell.length_a   1.000
_cell.length_b   1.000
_cell.length_c   1.000
_cell.angle_alpha   90.00
_cell.angle_beta   90.00
_cell.angle_gamma   90.00
#
_symmetry.space_group_name_H-M   'P 1'
#
loop_
_entity.id
_entity.type
_entity.pdbx_description
1 polymer ?
#
loop_
_entity_poly.entity_id
_entity_poly.type
_entity_poly.pdbx_seq_one_letter_code
_entity_poly.pdbx_strand_id
1 'polypeptide(L)'
;MDDDSVVAIRCPNALNRNLCIICQSNRKKNDQLSSIKTSGKETLLLRAEERKALYDCQYSIAISRILNTIKPDDEDCDFVYHRTCYSLFTSKEKIERMKTKVADAKKKTTDEKSKAPPVTRSKT
;
A
#
# COMPACT_ATOMS: atom_id res chain seq x y z
N MET A 1 -40.99 11.27 -6.31
CA MET A 1 -40.60 9.90 -5.89
C MET A 1 -39.35 9.62 -6.66
N ASP A 2 -38.28 10.28 -6.22
CA ASP A 2 -37.04 10.40 -6.95
C ASP A 2 -36.28 9.09 -6.76
N ASP A 3 -36.05 8.45 -7.89
CA ASP A 3 -35.40 7.15 -8.04
C ASP A 3 -33.95 7.28 -7.56
N ASP A 4 -33.70 6.86 -6.31
CA ASP A 4 -32.37 6.75 -5.71
C ASP A 4 -31.62 5.66 -6.47
N SER A 5 -31.05 6.05 -7.61
CA SER A 5 -30.09 5.26 -8.37
C SER A 5 -28.83 5.14 -7.52
N VAL A 6 -28.85 4.15 -6.63
CA VAL A 6 -27.67 3.62 -5.96
C VAL A 6 -26.72 3.19 -7.07
N VAL A 7 -25.78 4.08 -7.42
CA VAL A 7 -24.66 3.75 -8.28
C VAL A 7 -23.94 2.63 -7.57
N ALA A 8 -24.21 1.39 -7.97
CA ALA A 8 -23.43 0.25 -7.60
C ALA A 8 -22.02 0.55 -8.08
N ILE A 9 -21.19 1.06 -7.16
CA ILE A 9 -19.76 1.20 -7.34
C ILE A 9 -19.31 -0.22 -7.63
N ARG A 10 -19.16 -0.54 -8.91
CA ARG A 10 -18.65 -1.82 -9.38
C ARG A 10 -17.23 -1.88 -8.85
N CYS A 11 -17.02 -2.48 -7.69
CA CYS A 11 -15.71 -2.80 -7.14
C CYS A 11 -14.96 -3.62 -8.21
N PRO A 12 -13.94 -3.09 -8.90
CA PRO A 12 -13.35 -3.75 -10.08
C PRO A 12 -12.47 -4.96 -9.77
N ASN A 13 -12.68 -5.63 -8.64
CA ASN A 13 -11.95 -6.84 -8.29
C ASN A 13 -12.76 -7.61 -7.25
N ALA A 14 -13.59 -8.55 -7.71
CA ALA A 14 -14.08 -9.59 -6.82
C ALA A 14 -12.86 -10.31 -6.24
N LEU A 15 -12.55 -10.02 -4.97
CA LEU A 15 -11.39 -10.61 -4.30
C LEU A 15 -11.66 -12.09 -4.08
N ASN A 16 -10.83 -12.92 -4.68
CA ASN A 16 -10.91 -14.36 -4.45
C ASN A 16 -10.12 -14.69 -3.18
N ARG A 17 -10.83 -15.06 -2.11
CA ARG A 17 -10.24 -15.41 -0.81
C ARG A 17 -9.38 -16.67 -0.87
N ASN A 18 -9.63 -17.53 -1.85
CA ASN A 18 -8.86 -18.75 -2.15
C ASN A 18 -7.56 -18.49 -2.94
N LEU A 19 -7.30 -17.24 -3.35
CA LEU A 19 -6.08 -16.85 -4.04
C LEU A 19 -5.21 -16.02 -3.11
N CYS A 20 -3.91 -15.95 -3.41
CA CYS A 20 -3.01 -15.12 -2.63
C CYS A 20 -3.53 -13.67 -2.57
N ILE A 21 -3.75 -13.13 -1.36
CA ILE A 21 -4.32 -11.78 -1.20
C ILE A 21 -3.46 -10.68 -1.86
N ILE A 22 -2.14 -10.90 -1.95
CA ILE A 22 -1.20 -9.93 -2.52
C ILE A 22 -1.22 -9.98 -4.06
N CYS A 23 -1.09 -11.15 -4.67
CA CYS A 23 -0.93 -11.28 -6.12
C CYS A 23 -2.17 -11.81 -6.86
N GLN A 24 -3.24 -12.20 -6.16
CA GLN A 24 -4.47 -12.81 -6.69
C GLN A 24 -4.20 -13.93 -7.70
N SER A 25 -3.26 -14.82 -7.35
CA SER A 25 -2.95 -16.02 -8.11
C SER A 25 -2.80 -17.20 -7.15
N ASN A 26 -3.06 -18.41 -7.63
CA ASN A 26 -2.79 -19.67 -6.95
C ASN A 26 -1.54 -20.39 -7.47
N ARG A 27 -0.92 -19.89 -8.56
CA ARG A 27 0.27 -20.49 -9.15
C ARG A 27 1.47 -19.60 -8.94
N LYS A 28 2.42 -20.10 -8.15
CA LYS A 28 3.77 -19.56 -8.08
C LYS A 28 4.76 -20.70 -8.01
N LYS A 29 5.85 -20.59 -8.77
CA LYS A 29 6.86 -21.65 -8.88
C LYS A 29 7.42 -21.96 -7.49
N ASN A 30 7.25 -23.19 -7.02
CA ASN A 30 7.68 -23.69 -5.71
C ASN A 30 7.13 -22.96 -4.48
N ASP A 31 6.05 -22.18 -4.59
CA ASP A 31 5.47 -21.49 -3.43
C ASP A 31 3.99 -21.87 -3.29
N GLN A 32 3.68 -22.60 -2.22
CA GLN A 32 2.31 -23.00 -1.91
C GLN A 32 1.58 -21.88 -1.15
N LEU A 33 0.26 -21.88 -1.27
CA LEU A 33 -0.61 -21.00 -0.49
C LEU A 33 -0.60 -21.46 0.98
N SER A 34 -0.41 -20.50 1.89
CA SER A 34 -0.50 -20.65 3.34
C SER A 34 -1.64 -19.79 3.86
N SER A 35 -2.32 -20.24 4.91
CA SER A 35 -3.38 -19.46 5.57
C SER A 35 -2.80 -18.39 6.48
N ILE A 36 -3.40 -17.20 6.48
CA ILE A 36 -3.01 -16.07 7.33
C ILE A 36 -3.58 -16.28 8.73
N LYS A 37 -2.70 -16.32 9.74
CA LYS A 37 -3.10 -16.23 11.16
C LYS A 37 -3.39 -14.78 11.55
N THR A 38 -4.09 -14.56 12.66
CA THR A 38 -4.42 -13.21 13.18
C THR A 38 -3.22 -12.27 13.22
N SER A 39 -2.09 -12.69 13.81
CA SER A 39 -0.85 -11.89 13.83
C SER A 39 -0.29 -11.56 12.45
N GLY A 40 -0.53 -12.44 11.47
CA GLY A 40 -0.20 -12.22 10.07
C GLY A 40 -1.10 -11.16 9.41
N LYS A 41 -2.38 -11.09 9.79
CA LYS A 41 -3.35 -10.07 9.34
C LYS A 41 -2.93 -8.68 9.82
N GLU A 42 -2.66 -8.54 11.12
CA GLU A 42 -2.23 -7.28 11.72
C GLU A 42 -0.95 -6.76 11.06
N THR A 43 0.02 -7.66 10.84
CA THR A 43 1.26 -7.31 10.14
C THR A 43 0.98 -6.85 8.72
N LEU A 44 0.08 -7.52 7.98
CA LEU A 44 -0.28 -7.10 6.62
C LEU A 44 -0.91 -5.72 6.57
N LEU A 45 -1.84 -5.44 7.49
CA LEU A 45 -2.49 -4.13 7.61
C LEU A 45 -1.47 -3.05 7.88
N LEU A 46 -0.64 -3.23 8.92
CA LEU A 46 0.40 -2.27 9.29
C LEU A 46 1.34 -1.97 8.11
N ARG A 47 1.81 -3.01 7.42
CA ARG A 47 2.72 -2.84 6.27
C ARG A 47 2.02 -2.24 5.06
N ALA A 48 0.73 -2.49 4.86
CA ALA A 48 -0.04 -1.87 3.80
C ALA A 48 -0.22 -0.36 4.05
N GLU A 49 -0.50 0.05 5.30
CA GLU A 49 -0.58 1.46 5.67
C GLU A 49 0.76 2.18 5.49
N GLU A 50 1.87 1.59 5.95
CA GLU A 50 3.20 2.15 5.75
C GLU A 50 3.52 2.32 4.26
N ARG A 51 3.24 1.31 3.44
CA ARG A 51 3.47 1.39 1.99
C ARG A 51 2.56 2.41 1.30
N LYS A 52 1.31 2.57 1.76
CA LYS A 52 0.40 3.61 1.29
C LYS A 52 0.96 5.01 1.55
N ALA A 53 1.46 5.25 2.77
CA ALA A 53 2.06 6.54 3.15
C ALA A 53 3.34 6.86 2.35
N LEU A 54 4.01 5.83 1.84
CA LEU A 54 5.20 5.93 0.99
C LEU A 54 4.89 5.98 -0.51
N TYR A 55 3.60 6.01 -0.90
CA TYR A 55 3.15 6.01 -2.29
C TYR A 55 3.77 4.86 -3.10
N ASP A 56 3.80 3.65 -2.52
CA ASP A 56 4.38 2.48 -3.17
C ASP A 56 3.54 2.00 -4.37
N CYS A 57 3.92 2.46 -5.56
CA CYS A 57 3.26 2.12 -6.82
C CYS A 57 3.34 0.61 -7.14
N GLN A 58 4.42 -0.07 -6.73
CA GLN A 58 4.64 -1.49 -7.05
C GLN A 58 3.54 -2.37 -6.45
N TYR A 59 3.10 -2.02 -5.24
CA TYR A 59 2.06 -2.76 -4.52
C TYR A 59 0.73 -2.01 -4.41
N SER A 60 0.54 -0.94 -5.19
CA SER A 60 -0.66 -0.07 -5.13
C SER A 60 -1.98 -0.86 -5.10
N ILE A 61 -2.17 -1.81 -6.02
CA ILE A 61 -3.38 -2.65 -6.09
C ILE A 61 -3.49 -3.54 -4.84
N ALA A 62 -2.39 -4.16 -4.41
CA ALA A 62 -2.38 -5.03 -3.24
C ALA A 62 -2.67 -4.26 -1.95
N ILE A 63 -2.12 -3.04 -1.81
CA ILE A 63 -2.36 -2.13 -0.68
C ILE A 63 -3.83 -1.77 -0.61
N SER A 64 -4.41 -1.26 -1.70
CA SER A 64 -5.83 -0.92 -1.76
C SER A 64 -6.70 -2.13 -1.44
N ARG A 65 -6.34 -3.31 -1.95
CA ARG A 65 -7.07 -4.54 -1.68
C ARG A 65 -7.03 -4.92 -0.20
N ILE A 66 -5.84 -4.95 0.40
CA ILE A 66 -5.64 -5.33 1.81
C ILE A 66 -6.41 -4.40 2.73
N LEU A 67 -6.27 -3.08 2.55
CA LEU A 67 -6.89 -2.07 3.42
C LEU A 67 -8.41 -2.00 3.30
N ASN A 68 -8.98 -2.35 2.13
CA ASN A 68 -10.44 -2.37 1.95
C ASN A 68 -11.07 -3.71 2.37
N THR A 69 -10.30 -4.79 2.45
CA THR A 69 -10.86 -6.13 2.68
C THR A 69 -10.58 -6.64 4.08
N ILE A 70 -9.36 -6.48 4.60
CA ILE A 70 -9.03 -6.93 5.95
C ILE A 70 -9.52 -5.85 6.91
N LYS A 71 -10.49 -6.18 7.75
CA LYS A 71 -10.87 -5.34 8.90
C LYS A 71 -10.19 -5.89 10.16
N PRO A 72 -9.79 -5.02 11.10
CA PRO A 72 -9.12 -5.44 12.34
C PRO A 72 -10.02 -6.32 13.21
N ASP A 73 -11.33 -6.08 13.22
CA ASP A 73 -12.32 -6.84 14.00
C ASP A 73 -12.81 -8.13 13.32
N ASP A 74 -12.28 -8.50 12.15
CA ASP A 74 -12.76 -9.65 11.38
C ASP A 74 -12.02 -10.94 11.79
N GLU A 75 -12.57 -11.64 12.78
CA GLU A 75 -12.04 -12.90 13.30
C GLU A 75 -12.04 -14.00 12.20
N ASP A 76 -13.04 -13.99 11.31
CA ASP A 76 -13.35 -15.03 10.32
C ASP A 76 -12.71 -14.83 8.92
N CYS A 77 -11.64 -14.05 8.85
CA CYS A 77 -10.98 -13.80 7.58
C CYS A 77 -9.95 -14.91 7.20
N ASP A 78 -10.43 -15.99 6.59
CA ASP A 78 -9.61 -17.02 5.92
C ASP A 78 -9.00 -16.47 4.62
N PHE A 79 -7.92 -15.70 4.76
CA PHE A 79 -7.12 -15.29 3.61
C PHE A 79 -5.91 -16.20 3.44
N VAL A 80 -5.56 -16.47 2.19
CA VAL A 80 -4.36 -17.22 1.85
C VAL A 80 -3.30 -16.35 1.18
N TYR A 81 -2.04 -16.79 1.25
CA TYR A 81 -0.90 -16.10 0.68
C TYR A 81 0.22 -17.04 0.28
N HIS A 82 0.96 -16.64 -0.74
CA HIS A 82 2.28 -17.18 -1.06
C HIS A 82 3.29 -16.65 -0.04
N ARG A 83 4.06 -17.53 0.63
CA ARG A 83 5.06 -17.13 1.65
C ARG A 83 6.04 -16.11 1.09
N THR A 84 6.47 -16.28 -0.14
CA THR A 84 7.36 -15.33 -0.82
C THR A 84 6.67 -13.99 -1.09
N CYS A 85 5.40 -13.97 -1.47
CA CYS A 85 4.66 -12.71 -1.64
C CYS A 85 4.56 -11.97 -0.31
N TYR A 86 4.22 -12.68 0.76
CA TYR A 86 4.11 -12.10 2.09
C TYR A 86 5.44 -11.55 2.58
N SER A 87 6.54 -12.31 2.43
CA SER A 87 7.88 -11.85 2.81
C SER A 87 8.30 -10.58 2.05
N LEU A 88 8.09 -10.54 0.73
CA LEU A 88 8.43 -9.37 -0.08
C LEU A 88 7.56 -8.15 0.26
N PHE A 89 6.28 -8.39 0.52
CA PHE A 89 5.33 -7.34 0.90
C PHE A 89 5.58 -6.83 2.32
N THR A 90 5.93 -7.68 3.26
CA THR A 90 6.17 -7.30 4.67
C THR A 90 7.64 -7.01 4.99
N SER A 91 8.51 -7.00 3.97
CA SER A 91 9.95 -6.75 4.12
C SER A 91 10.23 -5.38 4.75
N LYS A 92 10.73 -5.39 5.99
CA LYS A 92 11.13 -4.20 6.75
C LYS A 92 12.20 -3.41 6.02
N GLU A 93 13.26 -4.08 5.57
CA GLU A 93 14.39 -3.45 4.87
C GLU A 93 13.95 -2.67 3.62
N LYS A 94 12.99 -3.21 2.86
CA LYS A 94 12.49 -2.52 1.66
C LYS A 94 11.68 -1.28 2.04
N ILE A 95 10.83 -1.38 3.07
CA ILE A 95 10.03 -0.25 3.56
C ILE A 95 10.93 0.83 4.15
N GLU A 96 11.93 0.49 4.94
CA GLU A 96 12.88 1.44 5.53
C GLU A 96 13.70 2.18 4.47
N ARG A 97 14.19 1.48 3.44
CA ARG A 97 14.86 2.14 2.31
C ARG A 97 13.95 3.14 1.60
N MET A 98 12.66 2.85 1.45
CA MET A 98 11.70 3.80 0.89
C MET A 98 11.48 5.00 1.82
N LYS A 99 11.35 4.78 3.14
CA LYS A 99 11.25 5.87 4.14
C LYS A 99 12.43 6.83 4.04
N THR A 100 13.66 6.32 4.00
CA THR A 100 14.86 7.15 3.88
C THR A 100 14.88 7.97 2.59
N LYS A 101 14.50 7.37 1.45
CA LYS A 101 14.41 8.09 0.17
C LYS A 101 13.40 9.22 0.19
N VAL A 102 12.21 8.98 0.77
CA VAL A 102 11.17 10.01 0.91
C VAL A 102 11.64 11.12 1.86
N ALA A 103 12.34 10.78 2.93
CA ALA A 103 12.89 11.76 3.86
C ALA A 103 13.99 12.63 3.22
N ASP A 104 14.90 12.05 2.43
CA ASP A 104 15.94 12.77 1.70
C ASP A 104 15.35 13.73 0.65
N ALA A 105 14.34 13.26 -0.09
CA ALA A 105 13.61 14.09 -1.05
C ALA A 105 12.93 15.30 -0.40
N LYS A 106 12.32 15.12 0.78
CA LYS A 106 11.72 16.23 1.55
C LYS A 106 12.77 17.26 2.00
N LYS A 107 13.96 16.81 2.42
CA LYS A 107 15.04 17.73 2.83
C LYS A 107 15.54 18.60 1.67
N LYS A 108 15.70 18.01 0.47
CA LYS A 108 16.12 18.75 -0.74
C LYS A 108 15.14 19.85 -1.16
N THR A 109 13.84 19.62 -0.98
CA THR A 109 12.82 20.64 -1.28
C THR A 109 12.74 21.80 -0.28
N THR A 110 13.34 21.66 0.91
CA THR A 110 13.37 22.73 1.92
C THR A 110 14.58 23.65 1.75
N ASP A 111 15.70 23.16 1.22
CA ASP A 111 16.92 23.95 1.00
C ASP A 111 16.84 24.84 -0.26
N GLU A 112 16.00 24.48 -1.24
CA GLU A 112 15.79 25.27 -2.48
C GLU A 112 14.70 26.35 -2.35
N LYS A 113 14.29 26.73 -1.13
CA LYS A 113 13.37 27.86 -0.88
C LYS A 113 14.06 29.06 -0.20
N SER A 114 15.37 29.23 -0.42
CA SER A 114 16.15 30.35 0.14
C SER A 114 17.12 31.05 -0.83
N LYS A 115 16.93 30.92 -2.15
CA LYS A 115 17.59 31.81 -3.13
C LYS A 115 16.56 32.56 -3.97
N ALA A 116 15.97 33.59 -3.38
CA ALA A 116 15.41 34.69 -4.16
C ALA A 116 16.57 35.49 -4.79
N PRO A 117 16.51 35.83 -6.10
CA PRO A 117 17.50 36.72 -6.69
C PRO A 117 17.35 38.15 -6.12
N PRO A 118 18.46 38.88 -5.87
CA PRO A 118 18.38 40.27 -5.45
C PRO A 118 17.96 41.12 -6.66
N VAL A 119 16.70 41.55 -6.72
CA VAL A 119 16.29 42.61 -7.65
C VAL A 119 16.75 43.94 -7.09
N THR A 120 17.78 44.48 -7.73
CA THR A 120 18.36 45.79 -7.50
C THR A 120 17.34 46.90 -7.76
N ARG A 121 17.31 47.84 -6.83
CA ARG A 121 16.51 49.07 -6.83
C ARG A 121 17.11 50.05 -7.85
N SER A 122 16.46 50.26 -8.99
CA SER A 122 16.79 51.35 -9.91
C SER A 122 15.95 52.57 -9.57
N LYS A 123 16.66 53.64 -9.21
CA LYS A 123 16.15 54.97 -8.91
C LYS A 123 16.32 55.81 -10.16
N THR A 124 15.24 56.32 -10.74
CA THR A 124 15.23 57.55 -11.55
C THR A 124 13.84 58.16 -11.44
#